data_AF-H0XEF6-F1
#
_entry.id   AF-H0XEF6-F1
#
_cell.length_a   1.000
_cell.length_b   1.000
_cell.length_c   1.000
_cell.angle_alpha   90.00
_cell.angle_beta   90.00
_cell.angle_gamma   90.00
#
_symmetry.space_group_name_H-M   'P 1'
#
loop_
_entity.id
_entity.type
_entity.pdbx_description
1 polymer ?
#
loop_
_entity_poly.entity_id
_entity_poly.type
_entity_poly.pdbx_seq_one_letter_code
_entity_poly.pdbx_strand_id
1 'polypeptide(L)'
;EDLTNGSYDDVLNAEQLRKLLYLLESTQDPVIIEKALVTVGNNAAFSVNQAILRELGGIPIVGNKINSPNPSIKEKALNALNNLSVNVENQIKIKIYINQVCEDVFSGPLNSAVQLAGLRLLTNMTVTNDHQHMLHSYITDLFQVLLTGNGSTKVQVLKLLLNLSENPAMTEGLLSAQVDSSFLSLYDGHIAKEILLRVLTLFQNINNCFKMEGCSASQHFTKGSLFFLLYGEECAQKIRSLVHHHDTEVKEKVVTIIPKI
;
A
#
# COMPACT_ATOMS: atom_id res chain seq x y z
N GLU A 1 -35.96 -12.56 -22.04
CA GLU A 1 -35.25 -11.31 -22.36
C GLU A 1 -33.89 -11.37 -21.72
N ASP A 2 -32.87 -11.31 -22.58
CA ASP A 2 -31.47 -11.47 -22.26
C ASP A 2 -30.92 -10.12 -21.77
N LEU A 3 -30.48 -10.04 -20.50
CA LEU A 3 -29.98 -8.82 -19.87
C LEU A 3 -28.44 -8.82 -19.74
N THR A 4 -27.73 -9.41 -20.70
CA THR A 4 -26.27 -9.35 -20.78
C THR A 4 -25.76 -8.32 -21.80
N ASN A 5 -26.49 -7.24 -22.03
CA ASN A 5 -26.06 -6.12 -22.87
C ASN A 5 -25.25 -5.07 -22.08
N GLY A 6 -24.22 -5.53 -21.36
CA GLY A 6 -23.15 -4.67 -20.85
C GLY A 6 -21.95 -4.72 -21.79
N SER A 7 -21.89 -3.78 -22.74
CA SER A 7 -20.73 -3.37 -23.56
C SER A 7 -19.51 -4.33 -23.53
N TYR A 8 -19.42 -5.22 -24.51
CA TYR A 8 -18.13 -5.83 -24.89
C TYR A 8 -17.18 -4.82 -25.58
N ASP A 9 -17.57 -3.54 -25.70
CA ASP A 9 -16.86 -2.51 -26.49
C ASP A 9 -15.76 -1.75 -25.71
N ASP A 10 -15.59 -2.00 -24.41
CA ASP A 10 -14.61 -1.27 -23.59
C ASP A 10 -13.22 -1.95 -23.46
N VAL A 11 -13.09 -3.20 -23.90
CA VAL A 11 -11.82 -3.94 -23.90
C VAL A 11 -11.14 -3.77 -25.24
N LEU A 12 -10.06 -3.00 -25.27
CA LEU A 12 -9.27 -2.76 -26.47
C LEU A 12 -8.47 -4.01 -26.85
N ASN A 13 -8.43 -4.32 -28.15
CA ASN A 13 -7.55 -5.34 -28.69
C ASN A 13 -6.09 -4.86 -28.77
N ALA A 14 -5.16 -5.77 -29.04
CA ALA A 14 -3.73 -5.47 -29.08
C ALA A 14 -3.36 -4.33 -30.05
N GLU A 15 -4.03 -4.24 -31.20
CA GLU A 15 -3.77 -3.18 -32.17
C GLU A 15 -4.24 -1.80 -31.67
N GLN A 16 -5.40 -1.74 -31.04
CA GLN A 16 -5.93 -0.53 -30.43
C GLN A 16 -5.05 -0.08 -29.24
N LEU A 17 -4.61 -1.02 -28.41
CA LEU A 17 -3.68 -0.74 -27.30
C LEU A 17 -2.35 -0.19 -27.83
N ARG A 18 -1.81 -0.78 -28.91
CA ARG A 18 -0.57 -0.28 -29.55
C ARG A 18 -0.73 1.16 -30.03
N LYS A 19 -1.85 1.51 -30.69
CA LYS A 19 -2.15 2.87 -31.12
C LYS A 19 -2.30 3.85 -29.94
N LEU A 20 -2.92 3.40 -28.86
CA LEU A 20 -3.09 4.18 -27.64
C LEU A 20 -1.74 4.48 -26.96
N LEU A 21 -0.86 3.49 -26.89
CA LEU A 21 0.50 3.66 -26.36
C LEU A 21 1.32 4.63 -27.22
N TYR A 22 1.24 4.51 -28.55
CA TYR A 22 1.86 5.47 -29.48
C TYR A 22 1.34 6.89 -29.28
N LEU A 23 0.02 7.08 -29.08
CA LEU A 23 -0.55 8.37 -28.75
C LEU A 23 0.04 8.95 -27.46
N LEU A 24 0.15 8.12 -26.41
CA LEU A 24 0.66 8.51 -25.10
C LEU A 24 2.15 8.95 -25.14
N GLU A 25 2.96 8.35 -26.02
CA GLU A 25 4.35 8.77 -26.26
C GLU A 25 4.46 10.03 -27.09
N SER A 26 3.64 10.15 -28.15
CA SER A 26 3.76 11.20 -29.16
C SER A 26 3.16 12.54 -28.73
N THR A 27 2.12 12.54 -27.90
CA THR A 27 1.41 13.76 -27.52
C THR A 27 2.03 14.51 -26.34
N GLN A 28 1.95 15.84 -26.38
CA GLN A 28 2.30 16.75 -25.28
C GLN A 28 1.06 17.43 -24.67
N ASP A 29 -0.13 17.19 -25.22
CA ASP A 29 -1.38 17.76 -24.70
C ASP A 29 -1.77 17.04 -23.38
N PRO A 30 -1.80 17.75 -22.23
CA PRO A 30 -2.12 17.15 -20.95
C PRO A 30 -3.48 16.46 -20.91
N VAL A 31 -4.50 17.01 -21.60
CA VAL A 31 -5.85 16.45 -21.62
C VAL A 31 -5.86 15.11 -22.37
N ILE A 32 -5.11 15.02 -23.46
CA ILE A 32 -4.97 13.77 -24.23
C ILE A 32 -4.19 12.74 -23.42
N ILE A 33 -3.09 13.15 -22.76
CA ILE A 33 -2.29 12.26 -21.90
C ILE A 33 -3.17 11.68 -20.78
N GLU A 34 -3.93 12.52 -20.08
CA GLU A 34 -4.80 12.07 -18.98
C GLU A 34 -5.86 11.07 -19.48
N LYS A 35 -6.56 11.37 -20.57
CA LYS A 35 -7.54 10.46 -21.17
C LYS A 35 -6.89 9.15 -21.61
N ALA A 36 -5.73 9.20 -22.24
CA ALA A 36 -5.02 8.01 -22.68
C ALA A 36 -4.59 7.14 -21.50
N LEU A 37 -4.06 7.73 -20.41
CA LEU A 37 -3.71 7.01 -19.19
C LEU A 37 -4.91 6.37 -18.50
N VAL A 38 -6.05 7.07 -18.46
CA VAL A 38 -7.31 6.50 -17.94
C VAL A 38 -7.73 5.30 -18.78
N THR A 39 -7.70 5.39 -20.11
CA THR A 39 -8.05 4.27 -21.00
C THR A 39 -7.09 3.09 -20.84
N VAL A 40 -5.77 3.35 -20.74
CA VAL A 40 -4.77 2.31 -20.43
C VAL A 40 -5.05 1.67 -19.08
N GLY A 41 -5.32 2.46 -18.04
CA GLY A 41 -5.60 1.98 -16.69
C GLY A 41 -6.85 1.11 -16.62
N ASN A 42 -7.93 1.50 -17.29
CA ASN A 42 -9.15 0.69 -17.39
C ASN A 42 -8.89 -0.64 -18.11
N ASN A 43 -8.12 -0.61 -19.21
CA ASN A 43 -7.75 -1.82 -19.93
C ASN A 43 -6.80 -2.72 -19.11
N ALA A 44 -5.91 -2.14 -18.32
CA ALA A 44 -5.03 -2.89 -17.41
C ALA A 44 -5.78 -3.57 -16.25
N ALA A 45 -7.06 -3.30 -16.04
CA ALA A 45 -7.87 -4.05 -15.07
C ALA A 45 -8.19 -5.48 -15.57
N PHE A 46 -8.08 -5.74 -16.87
CA PHE A 46 -8.30 -7.07 -17.46
C PHE A 46 -6.98 -7.84 -17.56
N SER A 47 -6.94 -9.07 -17.02
CA SER A 47 -5.73 -9.90 -16.96
C SER A 47 -5.08 -10.15 -18.33
N VAL A 48 -5.88 -10.35 -19.38
CA VAL A 48 -5.40 -10.49 -20.76
C VAL A 48 -4.64 -9.24 -21.21
N ASN A 49 -5.20 -8.06 -20.94
CA ASN A 49 -4.60 -6.79 -21.33
C ASN A 49 -3.39 -6.41 -20.47
N GLN A 50 -3.27 -6.92 -19.24
CA GLN A 50 -2.06 -6.76 -18.44
C GLN A 50 -0.83 -7.38 -19.12
N ALA A 51 -0.98 -8.58 -19.70
CA ALA A 51 0.09 -9.25 -20.45
C ALA A 51 0.37 -8.55 -21.78
N ILE A 52 -0.67 -8.23 -22.56
CA ILE A 52 -0.54 -7.54 -23.85
C ILE A 52 0.16 -6.17 -23.66
N LEU A 53 -0.25 -5.37 -22.68
CA LEU A 53 0.39 -4.08 -22.41
C LEU A 53 1.86 -4.24 -22.02
N ARG A 54 2.23 -5.29 -21.27
CA ARG A 54 3.63 -5.60 -20.96
C ARG A 54 4.45 -5.97 -22.20
N GLU A 55 3.87 -6.76 -23.10
CA GLU A 55 4.50 -7.22 -24.34
C GLU A 55 4.66 -6.08 -25.35
N LEU A 56 3.69 -5.16 -25.41
CA LEU A 56 3.75 -3.95 -26.24
C LEU A 56 4.68 -2.86 -25.68
N GLY A 57 5.37 -3.10 -24.56
CA GLY A 57 6.24 -2.09 -23.93
C GLY A 57 5.49 -0.96 -23.21
N GLY A 58 4.21 -1.17 -22.88
CA GLY A 58 3.37 -0.16 -22.24
C GLY A 58 3.77 0.21 -20.82
N ILE A 59 4.40 -0.70 -20.06
CA ILE A 59 4.85 -0.41 -18.68
C ILE A 59 5.87 0.75 -18.66
N PRO A 60 6.99 0.73 -19.42
CA PRO A 60 7.88 1.87 -19.53
C PRO A 60 7.20 3.17 -19.97
N ILE A 61 6.28 3.10 -20.93
CA ILE A 61 5.57 4.28 -21.46
C ILE A 61 4.74 4.94 -20.36
N VAL A 62 3.96 4.15 -19.60
CA VAL A 62 3.17 4.65 -18.47
C VAL A 62 4.09 5.10 -17.33
N GLY A 63 5.13 4.32 -17.03
CA GLY A 63 6.11 4.61 -15.98
C GLY A 63 6.80 5.96 -16.18
N ASN A 64 7.14 6.34 -17.41
CA ASN A 64 7.71 7.64 -17.71
C ASN A 64 6.79 8.82 -17.33
N LYS A 65 5.46 8.62 -17.30
CA LYS A 65 4.50 9.67 -16.97
C LYS A 65 4.38 9.94 -15.46
N ILE A 66 4.92 9.08 -14.58
CA ILE A 66 4.94 9.36 -13.13
C ILE A 66 5.86 10.53 -12.77
N ASN A 67 6.80 10.90 -13.66
CA ASN A 67 7.67 12.06 -13.49
C ASN A 67 7.05 13.37 -14.02
N SER A 68 5.78 13.34 -14.43
CA SER A 68 5.10 14.54 -14.92
C SER A 68 5.01 15.60 -13.81
N PRO A 69 5.24 16.89 -14.13
CA PRO A 69 4.96 17.98 -13.20
C PRO A 69 3.45 18.20 -12.99
N ASN A 70 2.59 17.64 -13.85
CA ASN A 70 1.14 17.69 -13.67
C ASN A 70 0.69 16.57 -12.71
N PRO A 71 0.15 16.91 -11.52
CA PRO A 71 -0.29 15.92 -10.54
C PRO A 71 -1.40 14.99 -11.05
N SER A 72 -2.29 15.47 -11.93
CA SER A 72 -3.35 14.65 -12.53
C SER A 72 -2.76 13.56 -13.42
N ILE A 73 -1.82 13.91 -14.31
CA ILE A 73 -1.10 12.94 -15.15
C ILE A 73 -0.37 11.91 -14.28
N LYS A 74 0.36 12.38 -13.26
CA LYS A 74 1.09 11.52 -12.33
C LYS A 74 0.14 10.54 -11.62
N GLU A 75 -0.99 11.03 -11.11
CA GLU A 75 -2.03 10.20 -10.48
C GLU A 75 -2.58 9.13 -11.45
N LYS A 76 -2.91 9.50 -12.69
CA LYS A 76 -3.44 8.54 -13.68
C LYS A 76 -2.40 7.49 -14.09
N ALA A 77 -1.13 7.89 -14.20
CA ALA A 77 -0.04 6.97 -14.46
C ALA A 77 0.16 5.96 -13.32
N LEU A 78 0.15 6.42 -12.07
CA LEU A 78 0.23 5.56 -10.89
C LEU A 78 -0.95 4.58 -10.79
N ASN A 79 -2.17 5.04 -11.07
CA ASN A 79 -3.34 4.16 -11.10
C ASN A 79 -3.26 3.10 -12.22
N ALA A 80 -2.75 3.46 -13.41
CA ALA A 80 -2.52 2.50 -14.48
C ALA A 80 -1.45 1.47 -14.10
N LEU A 81 -0.33 1.89 -13.49
CA LEU A 81 0.69 0.97 -12.97
C LEU A 81 0.13 0.07 -11.87
N ASN A 82 -0.71 0.57 -10.97
CA ASN A 82 -1.36 -0.21 -9.92
C ASN A 82 -2.22 -1.35 -10.49
N ASN A 83 -2.94 -1.11 -11.59
CA ASN A 83 -3.72 -2.14 -12.25
C ASN A 83 -2.81 -3.14 -12.98
N LEU A 84 -1.75 -2.65 -13.63
CA LEU A 84 -0.74 -3.50 -14.26
C LEU A 84 -0.01 -4.39 -13.25
N SER A 85 0.25 -3.91 -12.04
CA SER A 85 1.00 -4.63 -10.99
C SER A 85 0.22 -5.77 -10.36
N VAL A 86 -1.06 -5.97 -10.69
CA VAL A 86 -1.82 -7.16 -10.28
C VAL A 86 -1.22 -8.43 -10.88
N ASN A 87 -0.60 -8.33 -12.06
CA ASN A 87 0.15 -9.43 -12.67
C ASN A 87 1.59 -9.49 -12.14
N VAL A 88 1.99 -10.63 -11.58
CA VAL A 88 3.33 -10.80 -10.96
C VAL A 88 4.47 -10.59 -11.96
N GLU A 89 4.34 -11.01 -13.22
CA GLU A 89 5.38 -10.78 -14.23
C GLU A 89 5.50 -9.29 -14.59
N ASN A 90 4.42 -8.52 -14.47
CA ASN A 90 4.47 -7.07 -14.63
C ASN A 90 5.21 -6.42 -13.46
N GLN A 91 5.07 -6.93 -12.24
CA GLN A 91 5.79 -6.41 -11.07
C GLN A 91 7.32 -6.42 -11.29
N ILE A 92 7.85 -7.46 -11.96
CA ILE A 92 9.27 -7.55 -12.29
C ILE A 92 9.75 -6.34 -13.12
N LYS A 93 8.90 -5.82 -14.03
CA LYS A 93 9.21 -4.61 -14.81
C LYS A 93 8.91 -3.34 -14.02
N ILE A 94 7.87 -3.32 -13.19
CA ILE A 94 7.43 -2.13 -12.45
C ILE A 94 8.36 -1.81 -11.27
N LYS A 95 9.06 -2.80 -10.70
CA LYS A 95 9.89 -2.61 -9.50
C LYS A 95 10.91 -1.48 -9.60
N ILE A 96 11.38 -1.15 -10.81
CA ILE A 96 12.34 -0.05 -11.02
C ILE A 96 11.78 1.32 -10.63
N TYR A 97 10.44 1.46 -10.55
CA TYR A 97 9.76 2.69 -10.17
C TYR A 97 9.51 2.80 -8.67
N ILE A 98 9.68 1.73 -7.88
CA ILE A 98 9.31 1.72 -6.44
C ILE A 98 9.98 2.88 -5.69
N ASN A 99 11.28 3.08 -5.86
CA ASN A 99 11.99 4.16 -5.14
C ASN A 99 11.44 5.54 -5.50
N GLN A 100 11.20 5.81 -6.79
CA GLN A 100 10.62 7.08 -7.22
C GLN A 100 9.19 7.27 -6.68
N VAL A 101 8.40 6.20 -6.64
CA VAL A 101 7.04 6.22 -6.07
C VAL A 101 7.08 6.47 -4.57
N CYS A 102 8.03 5.88 -3.83
CA CYS A 102 8.24 6.18 -2.41
C CYS A 102 8.57 7.67 -2.20
N GLU A 103 9.53 8.21 -2.96
CA GLU A 103 9.86 9.65 -2.89
C GLU A 103 8.64 10.54 -3.13
N ASP A 104 7.84 10.24 -4.15
CA ASP A 104 6.60 10.97 -4.44
C ASP A 104 5.55 10.85 -3.33
N VAL A 105 5.42 9.67 -2.72
CA VAL A 105 4.43 9.38 -1.66
C VAL A 105 4.79 10.07 -0.35
N PHE A 106 6.06 10.05 0.05
CA PHE A 106 6.50 10.52 1.36
C PHE A 106 6.93 11.99 1.38
N SER A 107 7.38 12.53 0.24
CA SER A 107 7.72 13.95 0.10
C SER A 107 6.57 14.80 -0.47
N GLY A 108 5.54 14.17 -1.02
CA GLY A 108 4.40 14.84 -1.64
C GLY A 108 3.36 15.41 -0.66
N PRO A 109 2.37 16.18 -1.15
CA PRO A 109 1.31 16.72 -0.31
C PRO A 109 0.48 15.61 0.35
N LEU A 110 0.35 15.68 1.68
CA LEU A 110 -0.39 14.73 2.49
C LEU A 110 -1.86 14.65 2.05
N ASN A 111 -2.38 13.42 1.95
CA ASN A 111 -3.73 13.10 1.48
C ASN A 111 -4.05 13.46 0.02
N SER A 112 -3.04 13.80 -0.79
CA SER A 112 -3.24 14.04 -2.21
C SER A 112 -3.65 12.76 -2.96
N ALA A 113 -4.32 12.94 -4.09
CA ALA A 113 -4.68 11.83 -4.96
C ALA A 113 -3.44 11.07 -5.47
N VAL A 114 -2.33 11.78 -5.72
CA VAL A 114 -1.03 11.20 -6.07
C VAL A 114 -0.51 10.31 -4.93
N GLN A 115 -0.50 10.78 -3.68
CA GLN A 115 -0.06 9.98 -2.53
C GLN A 115 -0.90 8.70 -2.40
N LEU A 116 -2.23 8.80 -2.53
CA LEU A 116 -3.11 7.64 -2.46
C LEU A 116 -2.89 6.66 -3.62
N ALA A 117 -2.68 7.14 -4.85
CA ALA A 117 -2.39 6.30 -6.01
C ALA A 117 -1.04 5.58 -5.85
N GLY A 118 -0.02 6.27 -5.36
CA GLY A 118 1.29 5.68 -5.05
C GLY A 118 1.22 4.62 -3.95
N LEU A 119 0.51 4.90 -2.84
CA LEU A 119 0.30 3.93 -1.76
C LEU A 119 -0.42 2.66 -2.25
N ARG A 120 -1.41 2.79 -3.14
CA ARG A 120 -2.09 1.63 -3.75
C ARG A 120 -1.13 0.78 -4.58
N LEU A 121 -0.34 1.41 -5.43
CA LEU A 121 0.69 0.71 -6.21
C LEU A 121 1.68 -0.02 -5.29
N LEU A 122 2.23 0.66 -4.27
CA LEU A 122 3.15 0.05 -3.31
C LEU A 122 2.50 -1.13 -2.55
N THR A 123 1.21 -1.00 -2.21
CA THR A 123 0.45 -2.11 -1.60
C THR A 123 0.39 -3.32 -2.52
N ASN A 124 0.09 -3.14 -3.81
CA ASN A 124 0.08 -4.24 -4.77
C ASN A 124 1.48 -4.86 -4.99
N MET A 125 2.52 -4.02 -5.05
CA MET A 125 3.90 -4.46 -5.23
C MET A 125 4.45 -5.25 -4.02
N THR A 126 3.80 -5.16 -2.86
CA THR A 126 4.21 -5.83 -1.61
C THR A 126 3.32 -7.00 -1.22
N VAL A 127 2.35 -7.40 -2.06
CA VAL A 127 1.51 -8.58 -1.81
C VAL A 127 2.37 -9.86 -1.69
N THR A 128 3.47 -9.94 -2.45
CA THR A 128 4.49 -10.97 -2.27
C THR A 128 5.72 -10.39 -1.57
N ASN A 129 6.56 -11.27 -1.03
CA ASN A 129 7.79 -10.86 -0.32
C ASN A 129 8.87 -10.29 -1.25
N ASP A 130 8.75 -10.45 -2.57
CA ASP A 130 9.82 -10.21 -3.55
C ASP A 130 10.33 -8.76 -3.55
N HIS A 131 9.44 -7.80 -3.29
CA HIS A 131 9.76 -6.37 -3.37
C HIS A 131 9.67 -5.63 -2.03
N GLN A 132 9.27 -6.30 -0.95
CA GLN A 132 9.04 -5.67 0.36
C GLN A 132 10.31 -5.02 0.93
N HIS A 133 11.47 -5.64 0.73
CA HIS A 133 12.77 -5.12 1.18
C HIS A 133 13.11 -3.73 0.60
N MET A 134 12.54 -3.37 -0.55
CA MET A 134 12.75 -2.06 -1.18
C MET A 134 12.11 -0.92 -0.38
N LEU A 135 11.20 -1.22 0.55
CA LEU A 135 10.56 -0.23 1.42
C LEU A 135 11.27 -0.04 2.77
N HIS A 136 12.37 -0.77 3.03
CA HIS A 136 13.02 -0.79 4.35
C HIS A 136 13.41 0.61 4.85
N SER A 137 13.95 1.47 3.98
CA SER A 137 14.33 2.85 4.34
C SER A 137 13.14 3.78 4.60
N TYR A 138 11.92 3.38 4.23
CA TYR A 138 10.71 4.21 4.30
C TYR A 138 9.73 3.73 5.38
N ILE A 139 10.08 2.74 6.20
CA ILE A 139 9.18 2.20 7.23
C ILE A 139 8.78 3.29 8.23
N THR A 140 9.74 4.12 8.66
CA THR A 140 9.47 5.27 9.54
C THR A 140 8.49 6.26 8.89
N ASP A 141 8.67 6.55 7.60
CA ASP A 141 7.79 7.46 6.85
C ASP A 141 6.37 6.89 6.70
N LEU A 142 6.23 5.57 6.53
CA LEU A 142 4.92 4.91 6.55
C LEU A 142 4.19 5.17 7.87
N PHE A 143 4.86 4.99 9.00
CA PHE A 143 4.25 5.32 10.30
C PHE A 143 3.93 6.81 10.44
N GLN A 144 4.79 7.71 9.95
CA GLN A 144 4.50 9.14 9.98
C GLN A 144 3.23 9.49 9.18
N VAL A 145 3.07 8.93 7.97
CA VAL A 145 1.86 9.12 7.16
C VAL A 145 0.65 8.44 7.81
N LEU A 146 0.82 7.28 8.46
CA LEU A 146 -0.24 6.63 9.24
C LEU A 146 -0.74 7.55 10.36
N LEU A 147 0.13 8.30 11.05
CA LEU A 147 -0.29 9.16 12.16
C LEU A 147 -0.93 10.46 11.68
N THR A 148 -0.42 11.04 10.61
CA THR A 148 -0.85 12.37 10.12
C THR A 148 -1.96 12.34 9.06
N GLY A 149 -2.08 11.24 8.31
CA GLY A 149 -3.05 11.10 7.22
C GLY A 149 -4.51 11.06 7.66
N ASN A 150 -5.43 11.34 6.74
CA ASN A 150 -6.87 11.18 6.94
C ASN A 150 -7.27 9.69 6.94
N GLY A 151 -8.53 9.39 7.27
CA GLY A 151 -9.01 8.00 7.38
C GLY A 151 -8.72 7.13 6.14
N SER A 152 -8.86 7.69 4.92
CA SER A 152 -8.58 6.95 3.69
C SER A 152 -7.10 6.63 3.51
N THR A 153 -6.23 7.59 3.82
CA THR A 153 -4.77 7.42 3.77
C THR A 153 -4.31 6.42 4.84
N LYS A 154 -4.81 6.53 6.06
CA LYS A 154 -4.53 5.58 7.15
C LYS A 154 -4.85 4.15 6.75
N VAL A 155 -6.03 3.92 6.18
CA VAL A 155 -6.44 2.58 5.70
C VAL A 155 -5.48 2.04 4.65
N GLN A 156 -5.04 2.85 3.69
CA GLN A 156 -4.10 2.39 2.67
C GLN A 156 -2.71 2.09 3.24
N VAL A 157 -2.18 2.96 4.10
CA VAL A 157 -0.90 2.70 4.77
C VAL A 157 -0.97 1.43 5.62
N LEU A 158 -2.07 1.19 6.33
CA LEU A 158 -2.25 -0.03 7.11
C LEU A 158 -2.29 -1.28 6.24
N LYS A 159 -2.90 -1.24 5.04
CA LYS A 159 -2.84 -2.39 4.12
C LYS A 159 -1.41 -2.71 3.71
N LEU A 160 -0.61 -1.69 3.39
CA LEU A 160 0.80 -1.85 3.06
C LEU A 160 1.59 -2.40 4.25
N LEU A 161 1.44 -1.82 5.45
CA LEU A 161 2.10 -2.31 6.67
C LEU A 161 1.70 -3.75 7.02
N LEU A 162 0.45 -4.14 6.77
CA LEU A 162 -0.01 -5.51 6.98
C LEU A 162 0.76 -6.50 6.08
N ASN A 163 0.91 -6.21 4.79
CA ASN A 163 1.72 -7.02 3.88
C ASN A 163 3.16 -7.19 4.40
N LEU A 164 3.79 -6.08 4.85
CA LEU A 164 5.14 -6.12 5.40
C LEU A 164 5.21 -6.96 6.69
N SER A 165 4.22 -6.82 7.57
CA SER A 165 4.20 -7.48 8.89
C SER A 165 4.03 -8.99 8.84
N GLU A 166 3.54 -9.54 7.73
CA GLU A 166 3.41 -10.99 7.54
C GLU A 166 4.75 -11.65 7.18
N ASN A 167 5.75 -10.86 6.78
CA ASN A 167 7.06 -11.37 6.41
C ASN A 167 8.05 -11.25 7.59
N PRO A 168 8.56 -12.37 8.14
CA PRO A 168 9.54 -12.35 9.21
C PRO A 168 10.75 -11.47 8.91
N ALA A 169 11.24 -11.46 7.66
CA ALA A 169 12.40 -10.66 7.26
C ALA A 169 12.20 -9.14 7.38
N MET A 170 10.96 -8.67 7.47
CA MET A 170 10.64 -7.25 7.68
C MET A 170 10.48 -6.88 9.16
N THR A 171 10.41 -7.87 10.06
CA THR A 171 10.06 -7.68 11.48
C THR A 171 11.06 -6.78 12.20
N GLU A 172 12.36 -7.02 12.02
CA GLU A 172 13.40 -6.20 12.63
C GLU A 172 13.31 -4.74 12.18
N GLY A 173 13.13 -4.51 10.87
CA GLY A 173 12.96 -3.17 10.30
C GLY A 173 11.72 -2.45 10.83
N LEU A 174 10.58 -3.17 10.94
CA LEU A 174 9.34 -2.66 11.53
C LEU A 174 9.52 -2.29 13.00
N LEU A 175 10.11 -3.18 13.79
CA LEU A 175 10.32 -2.96 15.22
C LEU A 175 11.34 -1.85 15.52
N SER A 176 12.32 -1.65 14.64
CA SER A 176 13.36 -0.61 14.76
C SER A 176 12.88 0.78 14.34
N ALA A 177 11.79 0.87 13.57
CA ALA A 177 11.27 2.13 13.06
C ALA A 177 10.96 3.11 14.18
N GLN A 178 11.33 4.39 13.99
CA GLN A 178 11.01 5.45 14.95
C GLN A 178 9.56 5.87 14.77
N VAL A 179 8.76 5.80 15.83
CA VAL A 179 7.32 6.05 15.77
C VAL A 179 6.92 6.95 16.93
N ASP A 180 6.16 8.00 16.63
CA ASP A 180 5.66 8.89 17.66
C ASP A 180 4.66 8.16 18.59
N SER A 181 4.68 8.49 19.88
CA SER A 181 3.84 7.88 20.90
C SER A 181 2.33 8.01 20.63
N SER A 182 1.90 9.01 19.86
CA SER A 182 0.52 9.14 19.39
C SER A 182 0.03 7.94 18.58
N PHE A 183 0.92 7.06 18.10
CA PHE A 183 0.56 5.75 17.54
C PHE A 183 -0.33 4.92 18.47
N LEU A 184 -0.12 5.01 19.78
CA LEU A 184 -0.94 4.29 20.74
C LEU A 184 -2.41 4.74 20.72
N SER A 185 -2.71 5.96 20.27
CA SER A 185 -4.10 6.42 20.10
C SER A 185 -4.89 5.62 19.04
N LEU A 186 -4.22 4.90 18.14
CA LEU A 186 -4.88 4.03 17.17
C LEU A 186 -5.59 2.83 17.83
N TYR A 187 -5.26 2.51 19.08
CA TYR A 187 -5.93 1.47 19.88
C TYR A 187 -7.08 2.01 20.74
N ASP A 188 -7.45 3.29 20.62
CA ASP A 188 -8.58 3.83 21.36
C ASP A 188 -9.91 3.34 20.78
N GLY A 189 -10.88 2.98 21.64
CA GLY A 189 -12.18 2.43 21.24
C GLY A 189 -13.11 3.39 20.47
N HIS A 190 -12.68 4.63 20.23
CA HIS A 190 -13.40 5.61 19.41
C HIS A 190 -12.88 5.66 17.97
N ILE A 191 -11.76 4.99 17.67
CA ILE A 191 -11.21 4.89 16.32
C ILE A 191 -12.16 4.07 15.45
N ALA A 192 -12.26 4.45 14.17
CA ALA A 192 -13.08 3.72 13.21
C ALA A 192 -12.72 2.23 13.19
N LYS A 193 -13.73 1.37 13.29
CA LYS A 193 -13.61 -0.10 13.35
C LYS A 193 -12.59 -0.66 12.37
N GLU A 194 -12.64 -0.24 11.10
CA GLU A 194 -11.74 -0.74 10.07
C GLU A 194 -10.25 -0.47 10.41
N ILE A 195 -9.94 0.74 10.90
CA ILE A 195 -8.57 1.11 11.30
C ILE A 195 -8.15 0.30 12.52
N LEU A 196 -9.04 0.18 13.52
CA LEU A 196 -8.77 -0.55 14.75
C LEU A 196 -8.49 -2.04 14.50
N LEU A 197 -9.29 -2.71 13.67
CA LEU A 197 -9.07 -4.11 13.30
C LEU A 197 -7.74 -4.31 12.56
N ARG A 198 -7.35 -3.36 11.70
CA ARG A 198 -6.07 -3.41 10.98
C ARG A 198 -4.88 -3.19 11.91
N VAL A 199 -4.92 -2.24 12.84
CA VAL A 199 -3.81 -2.02 13.78
C VAL A 199 -3.66 -3.19 14.77
N LEU A 200 -4.76 -3.79 15.22
CA LEU A 200 -4.74 -5.02 16.01
C LEU A 200 -4.15 -6.20 15.22
N THR A 201 -4.44 -6.30 13.92
CA THR A 201 -3.85 -7.33 13.05
C THR A 201 -2.36 -7.08 12.84
N LEU A 202 -1.94 -5.82 12.68
CA LEU A 202 -0.53 -5.43 12.58
C LEU A 202 0.24 -5.87 13.82
N PHE A 203 -0.28 -5.57 15.02
CA PHE A 203 0.31 -6.06 16.28
C PHE A 203 0.46 -7.59 16.28
N GLN A 204 -0.62 -8.29 15.92
CA GLN A 204 -0.64 -9.75 15.93
C GLN A 204 0.40 -10.35 14.97
N ASN A 205 0.52 -9.81 13.76
CA ASN A 205 1.46 -10.27 12.74
C ASN A 205 2.90 -10.06 13.22
N ILE A 206 3.24 -8.84 13.65
CA ILE A 206 4.57 -8.51 14.18
C ILE A 206 4.95 -9.43 15.34
N ASN A 207 4.04 -9.63 16.30
CA ASN A 207 4.32 -10.47 17.47
C ASN A 207 4.43 -11.97 17.11
N ASN A 208 3.70 -12.45 16.11
CA ASN A 208 3.87 -13.82 15.63
C ASN A 208 5.27 -14.02 15.01
N CYS A 209 5.69 -13.12 14.13
CA CYS A 209 7.00 -13.18 13.48
C CYS A 209 8.14 -13.03 14.50
N PHE A 210 8.01 -12.10 15.45
CA PHE A 210 9.02 -11.87 16.49
C PHE A 210 9.26 -13.11 17.37
N LYS A 211 8.19 -13.88 17.69
CA LYS A 211 8.31 -15.11 18.50
C LYS A 211 8.96 -16.26 17.72
N MET A 212 8.83 -16.30 16.40
CA MET A 212 9.44 -17.35 15.57
C MET A 212 10.96 -17.24 15.51
N GLU A 213 11.52 -16.03 15.65
CA GLU A 213 12.98 -15.79 15.55
C GLU A 213 13.76 -16.16 16.82
N GLY A 214 13.12 -16.68 17.88
CA GLY A 214 13.82 -17.15 19.08
C GLY A 214 14.50 -15.99 19.84
N CYS A 215 13.69 -15.12 20.45
CA CYS A 215 14.10 -13.84 21.03
C CYS A 215 15.38 -13.89 21.89
N SER A 216 16.51 -13.50 21.29
CA SER A 216 17.67 -12.92 21.98
C SER A 216 17.85 -11.43 21.64
N ALA A 217 16.87 -10.82 20.96
CA ALA A 217 17.02 -9.55 20.23
C ALA A 217 16.60 -8.27 20.99
N SER A 218 16.04 -8.34 22.20
CA SER A 218 15.53 -7.15 22.92
C SER A 218 16.60 -6.09 23.24
N GLN A 219 17.88 -6.41 23.13
CA GLN A 219 19.00 -5.50 23.40
C GLN A 219 19.32 -4.53 22.26
N HIS A 220 18.70 -4.65 21.07
CA HIS A 220 19.10 -3.90 19.87
C HIS A 220 18.16 -2.73 19.50
N PHE A 221 16.98 -2.61 20.11
CA PHE A 221 16.03 -1.55 19.78
C PHE A 221 16.28 -0.27 20.59
N THR A 222 16.13 0.88 19.93
CA THR A 222 16.34 2.19 20.56
C THR A 222 15.04 2.75 21.15
N LYS A 223 15.16 3.65 22.14
CA LYS A 223 14.00 4.36 22.71
C LYS A 223 13.29 5.17 21.61
N GLY A 224 11.96 5.09 21.56
CA GLY A 224 11.15 5.72 20.51
C GLY A 224 10.86 4.80 19.32
N SER A 225 11.43 3.60 19.31
CA SER A 225 11.10 2.59 18.31
C SER A 225 9.71 1.98 18.52
N LEU A 226 9.13 1.44 17.44
CA LEU A 226 7.86 0.71 17.48
C LEU A 226 7.89 -0.43 18.51
N PHE A 227 9.04 -1.09 18.68
CA PHE A 227 9.22 -2.12 19.72
C PHE A 227 8.81 -1.62 21.11
N PHE A 228 9.34 -0.47 21.54
CA PHE A 228 9.02 0.09 22.87
C PHE A 228 7.56 0.49 23.01
N LEU A 229 6.91 0.90 21.91
CA LEU A 229 5.48 1.20 21.93
C LEU A 229 4.65 -0.09 22.06
N LEU A 230 4.91 -1.10 21.22
CA LEU A 230 4.08 -2.31 21.19
C LEU A 230 4.21 -3.17 22.44
N TYR A 231 5.42 -3.28 22.99
CA TYR A 231 5.71 -4.11 24.17
C TYR A 231 5.74 -3.31 25.48
N GLY A 232 5.31 -2.05 25.45
CA GLY A 232 5.12 -1.22 26.64
C GLY A 232 3.76 -1.45 27.32
N GLU A 233 3.69 -1.18 28.63
CA GLU A 233 2.46 -1.39 29.43
C GLU A 233 1.28 -0.53 28.93
N GLU A 234 1.52 0.66 28.38
CA GLU A 234 0.44 1.51 27.86
C GLU A 234 -0.30 0.86 26.67
N CYS A 235 0.44 0.23 25.75
CA CYS A 235 -0.15 -0.53 24.64
C CYS A 235 -0.98 -1.70 25.17
N ALA A 236 -0.43 -2.44 26.14
CA ALA A 236 -1.12 -3.54 26.79
C ALA A 236 -2.45 -3.11 27.42
N GLN A 237 -2.45 -1.98 28.15
CA GLN A 237 -3.65 -1.43 28.77
C GLN A 237 -4.69 -0.99 27.74
N LYS A 238 -4.26 -0.29 26.68
CA LYS A 238 -5.17 0.13 25.60
C LYS A 238 -5.81 -1.07 24.91
N ILE A 239 -5.03 -2.09 24.54
CA ILE A 239 -5.59 -3.31 23.92
C ILE A 239 -6.54 -4.03 24.89
N ARG A 240 -6.19 -4.18 26.18
CA ARG A 240 -7.09 -4.80 27.18
C ARG A 240 -8.41 -4.03 27.33
N SER A 241 -8.38 -2.69 27.24
CA SER A 241 -9.61 -1.87 27.34
C SER A 241 -10.62 -2.16 26.22
N LEU A 242 -10.15 -2.61 25.04
CA LEU A 242 -10.98 -2.93 23.88
C LEU A 242 -11.81 -4.21 24.06
N VAL A 243 -11.61 -5.01 25.12
CA VAL A 243 -12.51 -6.12 25.47
C VAL A 243 -13.94 -5.63 25.69
N HIS A 244 -14.09 -4.38 26.15
CA HIS A 244 -15.37 -3.73 26.40
C HIS A 244 -15.85 -2.87 25.21
N HIS A 245 -15.22 -2.98 24.04
CA HIS A 245 -15.63 -2.26 22.84
C HIS A 245 -17.09 -2.58 22.47
N HIS A 246 -17.79 -1.76 21.69
CA HIS A 246 -19.20 -2.04 21.34
C HIS A 246 -19.31 -3.09 20.22
N ASP A 247 -18.42 -3.03 19.23
CA ASP A 247 -18.37 -3.94 18.08
C ASP A 247 -17.83 -5.34 18.43
N THR A 248 -18.52 -6.39 17.95
CA THR A 248 -18.22 -7.79 18.24
C THR A 248 -16.91 -8.27 17.59
N GLU A 249 -16.63 -7.89 16.34
CA GLU A 249 -15.40 -8.33 15.64
C GLU A 249 -14.16 -7.79 16.34
N VAL A 250 -14.22 -6.55 16.84
CA VAL A 250 -13.13 -5.96 17.63
C VAL A 250 -12.89 -6.78 18.91
N LYS A 251 -13.95 -7.15 19.65
CA LYS A 251 -13.82 -7.98 20.87
C LYS A 251 -13.18 -9.32 20.55
N GLU A 252 -13.69 -10.02 19.55
CA GLU A 252 -13.20 -11.32 19.13
C GLU A 252 -11.71 -11.24 18.78
N LYS A 253 -11.32 -10.22 18.01
CA LYS A 253 -9.91 -9.98 17.66
C LYS A 253 -9.04 -9.74 18.90
N VAL A 254 -9.47 -8.90 19.83
CA VAL A 254 -8.73 -8.58 21.06
C VAL A 254 -8.53 -9.81 21.94
N VAL A 255 -9.55 -10.68 22.06
CA VAL A 255 -9.44 -11.94 22.83
C VAL A 255 -8.33 -12.84 22.27
N THR A 256 -8.10 -12.86 20.95
CA THR A 256 -6.98 -13.62 20.36
C THR A 256 -5.60 -13.01 20.63
N ILE A 257 -5.56 -11.73 20.98
CA ILE A 257 -4.32 -10.95 21.18
C ILE A 257 -3.91 -10.92 22.66
N ILE A 258 -4.85 -10.86 23.60
CA ILE A 258 -4.56 -10.77 25.05
C ILE A 258 -3.54 -11.81 25.55
N PRO A 259 -3.61 -13.10 25.18
CA PRO A 259 -2.63 -14.09 25.65
C PRO A 259 -1.20 -13.84 25.15
N LYS A 260 -1.03 -12.91 24.21
CA LYS A 260 0.24 -12.60 23.56
C LYS A 260 0.92 -11.35 24.13
N ILE A 261 0.21 -10.59 24.96
CA ILE A 261 0.66 -9.36 25.65
C ILE A 261 1.04 -9.73 27.08
#